data_AF-A0A961H791-F1
#
_entry.id   AF-A0A961H791-F1
#
_cell.length_a   1.000
_cell.length_b   1.000
_cell.length_c   1.000
_cell.angle_alpha   90.00
_cell.angle_beta   90.00
_cell.angle_gamma   90.00
#
_symmetry.space_group_name_H-M   'P 1'
#
loop_
_entity.id
_entity.type
_entity.pdbx_description
1 polymer ?
#
loop_
_entity_poly.entity_id
_entity_poly.type
_entity_poly.pdbx_seq_one_letter_code
_entity_poly.pdbx_strand_id
1 'polypeptide(L)'
;ALIVVGVVVGIVVASGGDDAADSDKSDGAVVETTVATVAETTPESITETVPEPTVAESVVPETTRANRDPALLPAGLYCRDLAAQGYSFSAAVTYWRTEGQPDRMDSDRNGIPCETVYSYDDIAAIFPYASAPVSEPLYMRLPSGLLCRDLRDRGVSVRDALDYFIYEGFPDRMDADGNGVPCETVYSDASRIWWNEY
;
A
#
# COMPACT_ATOMS: atom_id res chain seq x y z
N ALA A 1 -41.97 21.52 45.91
CA ALA A 1 -40.89 22.50 45.67
C ALA A 1 -39.59 21.72 45.53
N LEU A 2 -38.95 21.79 44.36
CA LEU A 2 -37.67 21.14 44.04
C LEU A 2 -36.53 21.91 44.71
N ILE A 3 -35.65 21.22 45.43
CA ILE A 3 -34.43 21.79 46.02
C ILE A 3 -33.32 21.68 44.97
N VAL A 4 -32.92 22.81 44.38
CA VAL A 4 -31.70 22.90 43.56
C VAL A 4 -30.57 23.31 44.49
N VAL A 5 -29.64 22.39 44.72
CA VAL A 5 -28.40 22.61 45.46
C VAL A 5 -27.43 23.35 44.54
N GLY A 6 -27.22 24.64 44.80
CA GLY A 6 -26.13 25.42 44.22
C GLY A 6 -25.01 25.57 45.24
N VAL A 7 -23.83 25.03 44.94
CA VAL A 7 -22.58 25.33 45.65
C VAL A 7 -21.54 25.81 44.64
N VAL A 8 -20.97 26.96 44.97
CA VAL A 8 -20.02 27.79 44.21
C VAL A 8 -18.60 27.48 44.68
N VAL A 9 -17.61 27.38 43.78
CA VAL A 9 -16.22 27.77 44.04
C VAL A 9 -15.58 28.24 42.73
N GLY A 10 -15.09 29.49 42.69
CA GLY A 10 -14.21 29.99 41.63
C GLY A 10 -12.76 30.03 42.09
N ILE A 11 -11.82 30.28 41.16
CA ILE A 11 -10.57 31.04 41.36
C ILE A 11 -10.09 31.55 39.98
N VAL A 12 -9.63 32.81 39.99
CA VAL A 12 -9.02 33.59 38.91
C VAL A 12 -7.50 33.51 39.05
N VAL A 13 -6.73 33.34 37.96
CA VAL A 13 -5.39 33.96 37.80
C VAL A 13 -5.12 34.26 36.32
N ALA A 14 -4.67 35.48 36.06
CA ALA A 14 -4.17 36.00 34.79
C ALA A 14 -2.64 36.15 34.85
N SER A 15 -1.95 35.92 33.72
CA SER A 15 -0.61 36.42 33.35
C SER A 15 -0.20 35.73 32.04
N GLY A 16 0.27 36.35 30.96
CA GLY A 16 0.75 37.71 30.70
C GLY A 16 1.87 37.64 29.65
N GLY A 17 1.98 38.64 28.76
CA GLY A 17 3.22 39.00 28.07
C GLY A 17 3.31 38.68 26.58
N ASP A 18 2.97 39.66 25.75
CA ASP A 18 3.63 39.94 24.47
C ASP A 18 5.01 40.58 24.75
N ASP A 19 6.07 40.22 24.00
CA ASP A 19 7.00 41.18 23.35
C ASP A 19 8.24 40.52 22.69
N ALA A 20 8.65 41.20 21.61
CA ALA A 20 9.63 40.93 20.56
C ALA A 20 11.12 40.72 20.93
N ALA A 21 11.88 40.10 19.99
CA ALA A 21 13.18 40.49 19.41
C ALA A 21 13.85 39.23 18.79
N ASP A 22 14.08 39.11 17.48
CA ASP A 22 15.08 39.74 16.60
C ASP A 22 16.55 39.29 16.85
N SER A 23 17.22 39.01 15.72
CA SER A 23 18.67 38.91 15.43
C SER A 23 19.31 37.52 15.62
N ASP A 24 20.20 37.00 14.76
CA ASP A 24 20.89 37.44 13.53
C ASP A 24 21.39 36.12 12.86
N LYS A 25 21.15 35.88 11.57
CA LYS A 25 22.13 35.88 10.47
C LYS A 25 23.39 35.01 10.63
N SER A 26 23.53 34.02 9.73
CA SER A 26 24.73 33.75 8.91
C SER A 26 24.34 32.74 7.82
N ASP A 27 24.48 33.13 6.54
CA ASP A 27 25.55 32.70 5.62
C ASP A 27 25.57 31.18 5.43
N GLY A 28 25.36 30.58 4.26
CA GLY A 28 25.67 31.01 2.91
C GLY A 28 26.19 29.76 2.20
N ALA A 29 25.44 29.24 1.24
CA ALA A 29 25.92 28.28 0.24
C ALA A 29 24.92 28.26 -0.92
N VAL A 30 25.02 29.29 -1.75
CA VAL A 30 24.44 29.25 -3.10
C VAL A 30 25.28 28.21 -3.85
N VAL A 31 24.72 27.01 -4.05
CA VAL A 31 25.34 26.05 -4.96
C VAL A 31 25.02 26.52 -6.37
N GLU A 32 25.95 27.31 -6.89
CA GLU A 32 26.01 27.71 -8.29
C GLU A 32 26.30 26.47 -9.12
N THR A 33 25.25 25.80 -9.58
CA THR A 33 25.38 24.71 -10.57
C THR A 33 25.61 25.36 -11.93
N THR A 34 26.89 25.45 -12.31
CA THR A 34 27.32 25.71 -13.68
C THR A 34 26.77 24.63 -14.61
N VAL A 35 25.80 25.01 -15.45
CA VAL A 35 25.35 24.16 -16.57
C VAL A 35 26.37 24.31 -17.70
N ALA A 36 27.15 23.26 -17.93
CA ALA A 36 28.02 23.17 -19.09
C ALA A 36 27.16 22.96 -20.34
N THR A 37 27.15 23.97 -21.21
CA THR A 37 26.64 23.85 -22.59
C THR A 37 27.53 22.89 -23.36
N VAL A 38 27.06 21.67 -23.60
CA VAL A 38 27.66 20.74 -24.55
C VAL A 38 26.91 20.89 -25.87
N ALA A 39 27.63 21.34 -26.90
CA ALA A 39 27.14 21.37 -28.27
C ALA A 39 26.94 19.92 -28.76
N GLU A 40 25.69 19.53 -28.94
CA GLU A 40 25.33 18.25 -29.54
C GLU A 40 25.60 18.34 -31.05
N THR A 41 26.66 17.68 -31.47
CA THR A 41 27.01 17.50 -32.87
C THR A 41 26.15 16.36 -33.40
N THR A 42 25.32 16.65 -34.41
CA THR A 42 24.54 15.68 -35.17
C THR A 42 25.46 14.59 -35.76
N PRO A 43 25.33 13.32 -35.39
CA PRO A 43 25.94 12.25 -36.18
C PRO A 43 25.06 11.97 -37.40
N GLU A 44 25.65 12.12 -38.59
CA GLU A 44 25.10 11.63 -39.85
C GLU A 44 24.84 10.12 -39.75
N SER A 45 23.58 9.73 -39.96
CA SER A 45 23.18 8.33 -40.03
C SER A 45 23.62 7.73 -41.36
N ILE A 46 24.70 6.95 -41.33
CA ILE A 46 25.10 6.06 -42.42
C ILE A 46 24.23 4.79 -42.37
N THR A 47 23.41 4.62 -43.41
CA THR A 47 22.63 3.40 -43.65
C THR A 47 23.59 2.28 -44.08
N GLU A 48 23.98 1.41 -43.14
CA GLU A 48 24.66 0.15 -43.43
C GLU A 48 23.65 -0.99 -43.35
N THR A 49 23.31 -1.55 -44.51
CA THR A 49 22.41 -2.69 -44.67
C THR A 49 23.09 -3.97 -44.17
N VAL A 50 22.88 -4.31 -42.91
CA VAL A 50 23.26 -5.62 -42.33
C VAL A 50 22.18 -6.64 -42.68
N PRO A 51 22.50 -7.80 -43.28
CA PRO A 51 21.51 -8.84 -43.54
C PRO A 51 21.00 -9.44 -42.23
N GLU A 52 19.69 -9.46 -42.11
CA GLU A 52 18.87 -10.00 -41.03
C GLU A 52 19.26 -11.45 -40.69
N PRO A 53 19.68 -11.76 -39.44
CA PRO A 53 19.74 -13.13 -39.00
C PRO A 53 18.31 -13.65 -38.87
N THR A 54 17.92 -14.55 -39.77
CA THR A 54 16.72 -15.37 -39.66
C THR A 54 16.80 -16.20 -38.40
N VAL A 55 16.32 -15.64 -37.29
CA VAL A 55 15.99 -16.39 -36.08
C VAL A 55 14.72 -17.14 -36.42
N ALA A 56 14.85 -18.45 -36.59
CA ALA A 56 13.71 -19.34 -36.70
C ALA A 56 12.87 -19.19 -35.43
N GLU A 57 11.73 -18.53 -35.57
CA GLU A 57 10.69 -18.39 -34.57
C GLU A 57 10.17 -19.80 -34.23
N SER A 58 10.69 -20.33 -33.11
CA SER A 58 10.16 -21.54 -32.50
C SER A 58 8.82 -21.17 -31.88
N VAL A 59 7.76 -21.35 -32.67
CA VAL A 59 6.37 -21.17 -32.23
C VAL A 59 6.04 -22.29 -31.23
N VAL A 60 6.39 -22.08 -29.97
CA VAL A 60 5.87 -22.89 -28.85
C VAL A 60 4.44 -22.40 -28.60
N PRO A 61 3.43 -23.29 -28.52
CA PRO A 61 2.05 -22.85 -28.33
C PRO A 61 1.90 -22.21 -26.95
N GLU A 62 1.65 -20.89 -26.96
CA GLU A 62 1.56 -19.98 -25.83
C GLU A 62 0.34 -20.23 -24.91
N THR A 63 -0.53 -21.19 -25.26
CA THR A 63 -1.90 -21.28 -24.73
C THR A 63 -2.09 -22.23 -23.53
N THR A 64 -1.05 -22.82 -22.95
CA THR A 64 -1.22 -23.82 -21.86
C THR A 64 -0.72 -23.46 -20.46
N ARG A 65 0.02 -22.35 -20.26
CA ARG A 65 0.50 -21.98 -18.91
C ARG A 65 -0.50 -21.18 -18.07
N ALA A 66 -1.20 -20.23 -18.68
CA ALA A 66 -2.21 -19.39 -18.00
C ALA A 66 -3.44 -20.16 -17.45
N ASN A 67 -3.51 -21.47 -17.66
CA ASN A 67 -4.62 -22.33 -17.22
C ASN A 67 -4.27 -23.23 -16.02
N ARG A 68 -3.08 -23.09 -15.43
CA ARG A 68 -2.76 -23.78 -14.16
C ARG A 68 -3.28 -22.95 -12.99
N ASP A 69 -3.85 -23.64 -12.00
CA ASP A 69 -4.29 -23.02 -10.75
C ASP A 69 -3.14 -22.19 -10.13
N PRO A 70 -3.33 -20.87 -9.90
CA PRO A 70 -2.34 -20.02 -9.27
C PRO A 70 -1.85 -20.55 -7.92
N ALA A 71 -2.70 -21.24 -7.15
CA ALA A 71 -2.35 -21.80 -5.84
C ALA A 71 -1.33 -22.94 -5.92
N LEU A 72 -1.10 -23.52 -7.10
CA LEU A 72 -0.16 -24.62 -7.33
C LEU A 72 1.17 -24.16 -7.94
N LEU A 73 1.34 -22.85 -8.14
CA LEU A 73 2.57 -22.29 -8.67
C LEU A 73 3.71 -22.42 -7.63
N PRO A 74 4.96 -22.59 -8.08
CA PRO A 74 6.11 -22.58 -7.19
C PRO A 74 6.19 -21.24 -6.46
N ALA A 75 6.67 -21.27 -5.22
CA ALA A 75 6.84 -20.06 -4.44
C ALA A 75 7.95 -19.15 -5.00
N GLY A 76 7.86 -17.85 -4.72
CA GLY A 76 8.92 -16.88 -5.03
C GLY A 76 8.80 -16.18 -6.38
N LEU A 77 7.69 -16.33 -7.11
CA LEU A 77 7.46 -15.61 -8.36
C LEU A 77 7.19 -14.12 -8.08
N TYR A 78 7.63 -13.27 -9.01
CA TYR A 78 7.29 -11.85 -9.05
C TYR A 78 6.11 -11.62 -9.98
N CYS A 79 5.49 -10.44 -9.85
CA CYS A 79 4.40 -10.00 -10.74
C CYS A 79 4.75 -10.09 -12.23
N ARG A 80 6.01 -9.75 -12.59
CA ARG A 80 6.50 -9.86 -13.98
C ARG A 80 6.50 -11.30 -14.49
N ASP A 81 6.77 -12.28 -13.62
CA ASP A 81 6.85 -13.69 -14.00
C ASP A 81 5.46 -14.26 -14.24
N LEU A 82 4.48 -13.82 -13.45
CA LEU A 82 3.08 -14.18 -13.62
C LEU A 82 2.50 -13.58 -14.90
N ALA A 83 2.76 -12.29 -15.15
CA ALA A 83 2.36 -11.62 -16.38
C ALA A 83 2.99 -12.28 -17.62
N ALA A 84 4.29 -12.59 -17.58
CA ALA A 84 4.99 -13.29 -18.67
C ALA A 84 4.48 -14.74 -18.90
N GLN A 85 3.86 -15.35 -17.89
CA GLN A 85 3.20 -16.65 -18.00
C GLN A 85 1.74 -16.55 -18.47
N GLY A 86 1.24 -15.34 -18.72
CA GLY A 86 -0.11 -15.06 -19.20
C GLY A 86 -1.17 -15.04 -18.10
N TYR A 87 -0.79 -14.98 -16.83
CA TYR A 87 -1.76 -14.89 -15.74
C TYR A 87 -2.44 -13.53 -15.70
N SER A 88 -3.76 -13.53 -15.46
CA SER A 88 -4.52 -12.32 -15.19
C SER A 88 -4.14 -11.71 -13.84
N PHE A 89 -4.51 -10.45 -13.64
CA PHE A 89 -4.33 -9.78 -12.35
C PHE A 89 -5.05 -10.52 -11.21
N SER A 90 -6.26 -11.02 -11.42
CA SER A 90 -6.99 -11.82 -10.44
C SER A 90 -6.26 -13.10 -10.01
N ALA A 91 -5.59 -13.77 -10.95
CA ALA A 91 -4.73 -14.90 -10.65
C ALA A 91 -3.49 -14.49 -9.86
N ALA A 92 -2.88 -13.34 -10.20
CA ALA A 92 -1.74 -12.80 -9.46
C ALA A 92 -2.09 -12.43 -8.02
N VAL A 93 -3.26 -11.82 -7.78
CA VAL A 93 -3.78 -11.54 -6.43
C VAL A 93 -4.02 -12.84 -5.65
N THR A 94 -4.54 -13.87 -6.31
CA THR A 94 -4.73 -15.19 -5.70
C THR A 94 -3.39 -15.78 -5.27
N TYR A 95 -2.40 -15.79 -6.15
CA TYR A 95 -1.05 -16.26 -5.85
C TYR A 95 -0.43 -15.49 -4.68
N TRP A 96 -0.46 -14.15 -4.72
CA TRP A 96 0.03 -13.27 -3.65
C TRP A 96 -0.60 -13.61 -2.29
N ARG A 97 -1.92 -13.80 -2.24
CA ARG A 97 -2.62 -14.20 -1.01
C ARG A 97 -2.21 -15.59 -0.53
N THR A 98 -2.09 -16.56 -1.45
CA THR A 98 -1.69 -17.94 -1.08
C THR A 98 -0.26 -18.02 -0.54
N GLU A 99 0.62 -17.10 -0.95
CA GLU A 99 1.99 -17.00 -0.43
C GLU A 99 2.12 -16.18 0.87
N GLY A 100 1.01 -15.67 1.41
CA GLY A 100 1.03 -14.84 2.61
C GLY A 100 1.39 -13.38 2.35
N GLN A 101 1.03 -12.86 1.18
CA GLN A 101 1.13 -11.44 0.82
C GLN A 101 2.56 -10.87 0.84
N PRO A 102 3.52 -11.48 0.12
CA PRO A 102 4.91 -11.05 0.19
C PRO A 102 5.16 -9.67 -0.44
N ASP A 103 5.99 -8.85 0.23
CA ASP A 103 6.46 -7.53 -0.22
C ASP A 103 7.06 -7.52 -1.63
N ARG A 104 7.60 -8.65 -2.11
CA ARG A 104 8.18 -8.74 -3.46
C ARG A 104 7.15 -8.46 -4.57
N MET A 105 5.87 -8.63 -4.27
CA MET A 105 4.77 -8.38 -5.20
C MET A 105 4.04 -7.06 -4.90
N ASP A 106 4.14 -6.54 -3.68
CA ASP A 106 3.54 -5.29 -3.23
C ASP A 106 4.68 -4.33 -2.83
N SER A 107 5.22 -3.64 -3.83
CA SER A 107 6.50 -2.93 -3.72
C SER A 107 6.47 -1.75 -2.77
N ASP A 108 5.30 -1.13 -2.61
CA ASP A 108 5.06 0.01 -1.72
C ASP A 108 4.30 -0.40 -0.45
N ARG A 109 3.94 -1.68 -0.32
CA ARG A 109 3.33 -2.29 0.88
C ARG A 109 1.99 -1.67 1.23
N ASN A 110 1.22 -1.33 0.21
CA ASN A 110 -0.08 -0.66 0.37
C ASN A 110 -1.25 -1.66 0.37
N GLY A 111 -0.99 -2.97 0.28
CA GLY A 111 -2.00 -4.03 0.21
C GLY A 111 -2.48 -4.35 -1.21
N ILE A 112 -1.89 -3.74 -2.24
CA ILE A 112 -2.25 -3.92 -3.64
C ILE A 112 -1.02 -4.48 -4.37
N PRO A 113 -0.97 -5.79 -4.68
CA PRO A 113 0.16 -6.34 -5.38
C PRO A 113 0.15 -5.92 -6.86
N CYS A 114 1.33 -5.91 -7.47
CA CYS A 114 1.55 -5.88 -8.92
C CYS A 114 1.08 -4.63 -9.67
N GLU A 115 0.92 -3.50 -8.98
CA GLU A 115 0.47 -2.24 -9.56
C GLU A 115 1.40 -1.69 -10.66
N THR A 116 2.66 -2.09 -10.64
CA THR A 116 3.67 -1.70 -11.63
C THR A 116 3.67 -2.56 -12.89
N VAL A 117 2.94 -3.68 -12.88
CA VAL A 117 2.95 -4.68 -13.96
C VAL A 117 1.60 -4.81 -14.65
N TYR A 118 0.50 -4.78 -13.90
CA TYR A 118 -0.86 -4.89 -14.45
C TYR A 118 -1.50 -3.52 -14.67
N SER A 119 -2.54 -3.49 -15.49
CA SER A 119 -3.24 -2.25 -15.83
C SER A 119 -4.05 -1.72 -14.64
N TYR A 120 -4.23 -0.39 -14.61
CA TYR A 120 -5.06 0.27 -13.61
C TYR A 120 -6.51 -0.25 -13.61
N ASP A 121 -7.07 -0.57 -14.78
CA ASP A 121 -8.44 -1.07 -14.89
C ASP A 121 -8.61 -2.44 -14.22
N ASP A 122 -7.63 -3.34 -14.40
CA ASP A 122 -7.63 -4.65 -13.73
C ASP A 122 -7.51 -4.49 -12.20
N ILE A 123 -6.70 -3.54 -11.76
CA ILE A 123 -6.49 -3.23 -10.34
C ILE A 123 -7.79 -2.71 -9.73
N ALA A 124 -8.41 -1.69 -10.33
CA ALA A 124 -9.64 -1.08 -9.84
C ALA A 124 -10.83 -2.06 -9.80
N ALA A 125 -10.85 -3.07 -10.67
CA ALA A 125 -11.88 -4.10 -10.68
C ALA A 125 -11.86 -5.00 -9.42
N ILE A 126 -10.70 -5.22 -8.82
CA ILE A 126 -10.53 -6.07 -7.62
C ILE A 126 -10.37 -5.22 -6.36
N PHE A 127 -9.71 -4.08 -6.49
CA PHE A 127 -9.42 -3.12 -5.43
C PHE A 127 -10.09 -1.78 -5.76
N PRO A 128 -11.42 -1.65 -5.56
CA PRO A 128 -12.12 -0.40 -5.86
C PRO A 128 -11.53 0.83 -5.15
N TYR A 129 -10.89 0.62 -3.99
CA TYR A 129 -10.23 1.68 -3.23
C TYR A 129 -8.91 2.16 -3.84
N ALA A 130 -8.29 1.41 -4.75
CA ALA A 130 -7.16 1.87 -5.55
C ALA A 130 -7.53 3.09 -6.44
N SER A 131 -8.85 3.27 -6.68
CA SER A 131 -9.40 4.42 -7.40
C SER A 131 -9.89 5.57 -6.53
N ALA A 132 -9.83 5.41 -5.20
CA ALA A 132 -10.25 6.45 -4.29
C ALA A 132 -9.10 7.48 -4.11
N PRO A 133 -9.42 8.79 -4.04
CA PRO A 133 -8.39 9.83 -3.90
C PRO A 133 -7.52 9.57 -2.66
N VAL A 134 -6.20 9.59 -2.75
CA VAL A 134 -5.25 9.16 -1.69
C VAL A 134 -5.24 9.97 -0.37
N SER A 135 -6.22 10.84 -0.12
CA SER A 135 -6.24 11.73 1.06
C SER A 135 -6.88 11.15 2.33
N GLU A 136 -7.56 10.00 2.28
CA GLU A 136 -8.19 9.41 3.48
C GLU A 136 -7.61 8.02 3.77
N PRO A 137 -7.38 7.68 5.05
CA PRO A 137 -6.99 6.34 5.46
C PRO A 137 -7.97 5.28 4.98
N LEU A 138 -7.46 4.10 4.59
CA LEU A 138 -8.24 3.02 3.99
C LEU A 138 -9.41 2.60 4.89
N TYR A 139 -9.20 2.57 6.20
CA TYR A 139 -10.22 2.20 7.19
C TYR A 139 -11.45 3.13 7.22
N MET A 140 -11.33 4.40 6.83
CA MET A 140 -12.49 5.32 6.78
C MET A 140 -13.42 5.06 5.59
N ARG A 141 -12.97 4.30 4.60
CA ARG A 141 -13.74 3.98 3.38
C ARG A 141 -14.35 2.59 3.42
N LEU A 142 -13.93 1.77 4.37
CA LEU A 142 -14.46 0.44 4.55
C LEU A 142 -15.86 0.51 5.19
N PRO A 143 -16.84 -0.29 4.73
CA PRO A 143 -18.11 -0.44 5.43
C PRO A 143 -17.90 -0.84 6.89
N SER A 144 -18.78 -0.39 7.79
CA SER A 144 -18.76 -0.84 9.19
C SER A 144 -19.19 -2.31 9.32
N GLY A 145 -18.85 -2.93 10.44
CA GLY A 145 -19.29 -4.31 10.74
C GLY A 145 -18.49 -5.43 10.05
N LEU A 146 -17.38 -5.14 9.38
CA LEU A 146 -16.54 -6.17 8.75
C LEU A 146 -15.81 -7.02 9.81
N LEU A 147 -15.56 -8.29 9.48
CA LEU A 147 -14.70 -9.20 10.22
C LEU A 147 -13.26 -9.14 9.68
N CYS A 148 -12.28 -9.60 10.46
CA CYS A 148 -10.90 -9.69 9.98
C CYS A 148 -10.76 -10.49 8.67
N ARG A 149 -11.55 -11.55 8.50
CA ARG A 149 -11.58 -12.36 7.27
C ARG A 149 -12.10 -11.57 6.07
N ASP A 150 -13.12 -10.75 6.27
CA ASP A 150 -13.67 -9.87 5.24
C ASP A 150 -12.64 -8.86 4.75
N LEU A 151 -11.87 -8.29 5.69
CA LEU A 151 -10.79 -7.36 5.40
C LEU A 151 -9.67 -8.06 4.60
N ARG A 152 -9.25 -9.25 5.02
CA ARG A 152 -8.22 -10.01 4.31
C ARG A 152 -8.67 -10.41 2.90
N ASP A 153 -9.92 -10.79 2.75
CA ASP A 153 -10.50 -11.15 1.45
C ASP A 153 -10.62 -9.93 0.51
N ARG A 154 -10.60 -8.70 1.06
CA ARG A 154 -10.51 -7.43 0.33
C ARG A 154 -9.07 -6.97 0.10
N GLY A 155 -8.09 -7.75 0.56
CA GLY A 155 -6.66 -7.42 0.51
C GLY A 155 -6.27 -6.22 1.38
N VAL A 156 -7.07 -5.91 2.39
CA VAL A 156 -6.69 -4.92 3.39
C VAL A 156 -5.44 -5.43 4.11
N SER A 157 -4.44 -4.55 4.27
CA SER A 157 -3.21 -4.92 4.97
C SER A 157 -3.48 -5.25 6.44
N VAL A 158 -2.57 -5.98 7.09
CA VAL A 158 -2.69 -6.23 8.53
C VAL A 158 -2.76 -4.91 9.32
N ARG A 159 -1.98 -3.88 8.96
CA ARG A 159 -1.99 -2.59 9.66
C ARG A 159 -3.34 -1.88 9.52
N ASP A 160 -3.87 -1.77 8.31
CA ASP A 160 -5.17 -1.15 8.07
C ASP A 160 -6.31 -1.92 8.77
N ALA A 161 -6.19 -3.24 8.90
CA ALA A 161 -7.15 -4.04 9.64
C ALA A 161 -7.10 -3.78 11.15
N LEU A 162 -5.91 -3.55 11.73
CA LEU A 162 -5.74 -3.13 13.11
C LEU A 162 -6.27 -1.71 13.35
N ASP A 163 -6.00 -0.77 12.43
CA ASP A 163 -6.56 0.58 12.48
C ASP A 163 -8.10 0.57 12.40
N TYR A 164 -8.66 -0.27 11.53
CA TYR A 164 -10.11 -0.45 11.41
C TYR A 164 -10.73 -0.98 12.71
N PHE A 165 -10.07 -1.90 13.41
CA PHE A 165 -10.52 -2.40 14.72
C PHE A 165 -10.60 -1.27 15.77
N ILE A 166 -9.59 -0.40 15.82
CA ILE A 166 -9.56 0.76 16.73
C ILE A 166 -10.65 1.75 16.34
N TYR A 167 -10.79 2.04 15.04
CA TYR A 167 -11.79 2.96 14.51
C TYR A 167 -13.23 2.52 14.82
N GLU A 168 -13.52 1.22 14.73
CA GLU A 168 -14.82 0.65 15.07
C GLU A 168 -15.07 0.53 16.59
N GLY A 169 -14.10 0.91 17.42
CA GLY A 169 -14.23 0.91 18.88
C GLY A 169 -14.01 -0.46 19.51
N PHE A 170 -13.00 -1.20 19.06
CA PHE A 170 -12.56 -2.48 19.63
C PHE A 170 -13.65 -3.57 19.66
N PRO A 171 -14.31 -3.88 18.52
CA PRO A 171 -15.41 -4.84 18.53
C PRO A 171 -14.95 -6.29 18.73
N ASP A 172 -15.58 -7.01 19.68
CA ASP A 172 -15.30 -8.43 19.98
C ASP A 172 -15.31 -9.34 18.74
N ARG A 173 -16.08 -9.02 17.70
CA ARG A 173 -16.16 -9.82 16.47
C ARG A 173 -14.82 -9.95 15.73
N MET A 174 -13.84 -9.11 16.04
CA MET A 174 -12.51 -9.09 15.42
C MET A 174 -11.41 -9.66 16.32
N ASP A 175 -11.69 -9.86 17.60
CA ASP A 175 -10.81 -10.48 18.60
C ASP A 175 -11.40 -11.83 18.97
N ALA A 176 -10.97 -12.88 18.25
CA ALA A 176 -11.65 -14.16 18.25
C ALA A 176 -11.56 -14.90 19.59
N ASP A 177 -10.53 -14.62 20.38
CA ASP A 177 -10.28 -15.24 21.69
C ASP A 177 -10.48 -14.28 22.87
N GLY A 178 -10.76 -12.99 22.60
CA GLY A 178 -11.05 -11.98 23.61
C GLY A 178 -9.81 -11.58 24.41
N ASN A 179 -8.61 -11.76 23.87
CA ASN A 179 -7.36 -11.49 24.58
C ASN A 179 -6.87 -10.04 24.42
N GLY A 180 -7.60 -9.21 23.67
CA GLY A 180 -7.28 -7.82 23.37
C GLY A 180 -6.38 -7.62 22.15
N VAL A 181 -6.03 -8.69 21.44
CA VAL A 181 -5.37 -8.66 20.14
C VAL A 181 -6.44 -8.95 19.10
N PRO A 182 -6.61 -8.10 18.07
CA PRO A 182 -7.54 -8.39 16.99
C PRO A 182 -6.82 -9.13 15.84
N CYS A 183 -7.60 -9.91 15.09
CA CYS A 183 -7.25 -10.47 13.79
C CYS A 183 -6.06 -11.45 13.73
N GLU A 184 -5.47 -11.87 14.85
CA GLU A 184 -4.37 -12.86 14.97
C GLU A 184 -4.70 -14.23 14.41
N THR A 185 -5.98 -14.61 14.37
CA THR A 185 -6.44 -15.83 13.70
C THR A 185 -6.48 -15.71 12.17
N VAL A 186 -6.41 -14.49 11.62
CA VAL A 186 -6.55 -14.20 10.19
C VAL A 186 -5.26 -13.67 9.57
N TYR A 187 -4.53 -12.81 10.27
CA TYR A 187 -3.22 -12.30 9.87
C TYR A 187 -2.18 -12.82 10.85
N SER A 188 -1.26 -13.65 10.35
CA SER A 188 -0.22 -14.30 11.17
C SER A 188 0.69 -13.32 11.91
N ASP A 189 0.83 -12.10 11.40
CA ASP A 189 1.66 -11.05 11.98
C ASP A 189 0.89 -10.10 12.93
N ALA A 190 -0.43 -10.23 13.08
CA ALA A 190 -1.24 -9.26 13.82
C ALA A 190 -0.77 -9.11 15.26
N SER A 191 -0.56 -10.21 16.01
CA SER A 191 -0.09 -10.13 17.39
C SER A 191 1.26 -9.45 17.51
N ARG A 192 2.19 -9.75 16.59
CA ARG A 192 3.52 -9.14 16.59
C ARG A 192 3.41 -7.64 16.35
N ILE A 193 2.57 -7.20 15.42
CA ILE A 193 2.42 -5.78 15.10
C ILE A 193 1.70 -5.06 16.24
N TRP A 194 0.61 -5.64 16.76
CA TRP A 194 -0.17 -5.09 17.88
C TRP A 194 0.71 -4.72 19.06
N TRP A 195 1.51 -5.67 19.58
CA TRP A 195 2.35 -5.43 20.76
C TRP A 195 3.52 -4.46 20.55
N ASN A 196 3.87 -4.13 19.31
CA ASN A 196 5.00 -3.24 19.01
C ASN A 196 4.55 -1.83 18.59
N GLU A 197 3.33 -1.70 18.04
CA GLU A 197 2.86 -0.46 17.39
C GLU A 197 1.65 0.17 18.10
N TYR A 198 0.92 -0.57 18.95
CA TYR A 198 -0.31 -0.14 19.64
C TYR A 198 -0.24 -0.36 21.15
#